data_AF-A0A4R7NID3-F1
#
_entry.id   AF-A0A4R7NID3-F1
#
_cell.length_a   1.000
_cell.length_b   1.000
_cell.length_c   1.000
_cell.angle_alpha   90.00
_cell.angle_beta   90.00
_cell.angle_gamma   90.00
#
_symmetry.space_group_name_H-M   'P 1'
#
loop_
_entity.id
_entity.type
_entity.pdbx_description
1 polymer ?
#
loop_
_entity_poly.entity_id
_entity_poly.type
_entity_poly.pdbx_seq_one_letter_code
_entity_poly.pdbx_strand_id
1 'polypeptide(L)'
;MMKPLLLVVLACGLGGCQGLASYDPLGRDVGSPLPEACHWSAEGDAKARVRATANALEARGYRIVQTEVALGLVSAERSVAQPGLGAVDRSFWGRSGFWGRYGLGGRQGYSLGYFQRFGGDPVRLLRVSAVAAEGVVRVTRDSRVVDADGYLIDARPDNSAAFCAALHDDIDARMREESTS
;
A
#
# COMPACT_ATOMS: atom_id res chain seq x y z
N MET A 1 -61.08 -9.96 -8.81
CA MET A 1 -59.90 -10.18 -9.69
C MET A 1 -58.79 -9.17 -9.39
N MET A 2 -58.15 -9.22 -8.21
CA MET A 2 -57.11 -8.23 -7.79
C MET A 2 -55.90 -8.85 -7.06
N LYS A 3 -55.75 -10.18 -7.11
CA LYS A 3 -54.67 -10.92 -6.44
C LYS A 3 -53.39 -11.16 -7.26
N PRO A 4 -53.40 -11.29 -8.61
CA PRO A 4 -52.16 -11.59 -9.34
C PRO A 4 -51.27 -10.36 -9.54
N LEU A 5 -51.84 -9.15 -9.55
CA LEU A 5 -51.07 -7.91 -9.76
C LEU A 5 -50.18 -7.56 -8.55
N LEU A 6 -50.62 -7.91 -7.33
CA LEU A 6 -49.92 -7.58 -6.09
C LEU A 6 -48.67 -8.45 -5.88
N LEU A 7 -48.66 -9.67 -6.42
CA LEU A 7 -47.51 -10.59 -6.36
C LEU A 7 -46.38 -10.19 -7.32
N VAL A 8 -46.71 -9.64 -8.49
CA VAL A 8 -45.72 -9.19 -9.48
C VAL A 8 -44.98 -7.93 -9.01
N VAL A 9 -45.68 -6.99 -8.38
CA VAL A 9 -45.06 -5.77 -7.82
C VAL A 9 -44.15 -6.11 -6.63
N LEU A 10 -44.55 -7.08 -5.79
CA LEU A 10 -43.73 -7.55 -4.67
C LEU A 10 -42.46 -8.28 -5.16
N ALA A 11 -42.56 -9.08 -6.23
CA ALA A 11 -41.41 -9.77 -6.82
C ALA A 11 -40.43 -8.81 -7.51
N CYS A 12 -40.91 -7.75 -8.16
CA CYS A 12 -40.04 -6.73 -8.77
C CYS A 12 -39.35 -5.82 -7.74
N GLY A 13 -39.89 -5.65 -6.53
CA GLY A 13 -39.26 -4.87 -5.46
C GLY A 13 -38.06 -5.55 -4.81
N LEU A 14 -38.01 -6.88 -4.81
CA LEU A 14 -36.95 -7.68 -4.16
C LEU A 14 -35.71 -7.91 -5.05
N GLY A 15 -35.79 -7.64 -6.35
CA GLY A 15 -34.68 -7.84 -7.30
C GLY A 15 -33.68 -6.68 -7.38
N GLY A 16 -33.95 -5.53 -6.75
CA GLY A 16 -33.20 -4.29 -6.95
C GLY A 16 -31.88 -4.16 -6.19
N CYS A 17 -31.59 -5.00 -5.19
CA CYS A 17 -30.43 -4.79 -4.31
C CYS A 17 -29.20 -5.66 -4.63
N GLN A 18 -29.27 -6.60 -5.58
CA GLN A 18 -28.16 -7.54 -5.84
C GLN A 18 -27.21 -7.10 -6.96
N GLY A 19 -27.49 -5.99 -7.66
CA GLY A 19 -26.69 -5.50 -8.79
C GLY A 19 -25.79 -4.31 -8.49
N LEU A 20 -25.95 -3.68 -7.33
CA LEU A 20 -25.06 -2.62 -6.88
C LEU A 20 -23.89 -3.28 -6.16
N ALA A 21 -22.87 -3.66 -6.93
CA ALA A 21 -21.53 -3.86 -6.38
C ALA A 21 -21.25 -2.64 -5.49
N SER A 22 -21.10 -2.88 -4.19
CA SER A 22 -20.72 -1.86 -3.23
C SER A 22 -19.44 -1.21 -3.74
N TYR A 23 -19.55 -0.01 -4.30
CA TYR A 23 -18.42 0.84 -4.60
C TYR A 23 -17.73 1.08 -3.26
N ASP A 24 -16.63 0.37 -3.02
CA ASP A 24 -15.79 0.59 -1.85
C ASP A 24 -14.99 1.87 -2.10
N PRO A 25 -15.33 3.01 -1.45
CA PRO A 25 -14.60 4.26 -1.64
C PRO A 25 -13.18 4.18 -1.06
N LEU A 26 -12.84 3.10 -0.35
CA LEU A 26 -11.47 2.79 0.08
C LEU A 26 -10.71 1.93 -0.92
N GLY A 27 -11.32 1.62 -2.07
CA GLY A 27 -10.63 1.15 -3.27
C GLY A 27 -9.62 0.06 -3.00
N ARG A 28 -9.96 -0.90 -2.13
CA ARG A 28 -9.23 -2.16 -2.09
C ARG A 28 -9.64 -2.92 -3.33
N ASP A 29 -9.03 -2.55 -4.46
CA ASP A 29 -8.92 -3.41 -5.64
C ASP A 29 -8.05 -4.61 -5.24
N VAL A 30 -8.59 -5.49 -4.39
CA VAL A 30 -7.98 -6.78 -4.04
C VAL A 30 -7.98 -7.73 -5.25
N GLY A 31 -8.58 -7.29 -6.37
CA GLY A 31 -8.81 -8.10 -7.58
C GLY A 31 -8.05 -7.67 -8.83
N SER A 32 -7.26 -6.59 -8.82
CA SER A 32 -6.40 -6.32 -9.98
C SER A 32 -5.28 -7.38 -10.02
N PRO A 33 -5.19 -8.20 -11.08
CA PRO A 33 -4.18 -9.24 -11.15
C PRO A 33 -2.79 -8.61 -11.01
N LEU A 34 -1.92 -9.22 -10.21
CA LEU A 34 -0.52 -8.80 -10.16
C LEU A 34 0.07 -8.94 -11.56
N PRO A 35 0.84 -7.95 -12.04
CA PRO A 35 1.59 -8.10 -13.28
C PRO A 35 2.48 -9.34 -13.23
N GLU A 36 2.65 -10.01 -14.38
CA GLU A 36 3.55 -11.16 -14.53
C GLU A 36 4.97 -10.83 -14.04
N ALA A 37 5.47 -9.63 -14.32
CA ALA A 37 6.78 -9.17 -13.86
C ALA A 37 6.93 -9.08 -12.33
N CYS A 38 5.82 -9.08 -11.56
CA CYS A 38 5.84 -9.01 -10.09
C CYS A 38 5.89 -10.38 -9.42
N HIS A 39 6.03 -11.45 -10.20
CA HIS A 39 6.34 -12.76 -9.66
C HIS A 39 7.33 -13.53 -10.53
N TRP A 40 8.26 -14.26 -9.92
CA TRP A 40 9.31 -15.01 -10.62
C TRP A 40 9.80 -16.19 -9.79
N SER A 41 10.54 -17.12 -10.41
CA SER A 41 11.10 -18.27 -9.71
C SER A 41 12.14 -17.83 -8.68
N ALA A 42 12.10 -18.47 -7.52
CA ALA A 42 12.97 -18.15 -6.40
C ALA A 42 14.10 -19.20 -6.33
N GLU A 43 15.23 -18.92 -6.99
CA GLU A 43 16.40 -19.81 -7.03
C GLU A 43 17.51 -19.34 -6.08
N GLY A 44 18.34 -20.27 -5.59
CA GLY A 44 19.45 -19.98 -4.68
C GLY A 44 19.09 -19.93 -3.18
N ASP A 45 20.07 -19.55 -2.36
CA ASP A 45 19.97 -19.51 -0.91
C ASP A 45 18.96 -18.45 -0.42
N ALA A 46 18.11 -18.82 0.53
CA ALA A 46 17.05 -17.95 1.05
C ALA A 46 17.61 -16.75 1.83
N LYS A 47 18.71 -16.94 2.57
CA LYS A 47 19.33 -15.88 3.36
C LYS A 47 20.04 -14.87 2.47
N ALA A 48 20.80 -15.35 1.49
CA ALA A 48 21.39 -14.53 0.42
C ALA A 48 20.30 -13.70 -0.28
N ARG A 49 19.19 -14.33 -0.67
CA ARG A 49 18.07 -13.62 -1.33
C ARG A 49 17.46 -12.52 -0.48
N VAL A 50 17.22 -12.77 0.80
CA VAL A 50 16.68 -11.74 1.71
C VAL A 50 17.64 -10.56 1.82
N ARG A 51 18.95 -10.83 1.90
CA ARG A 51 19.99 -9.79 1.92
C ARG A 51 20.05 -9.02 0.60
N ALA A 52 20.09 -9.72 -0.54
CA ALA A 52 20.09 -9.11 -1.87
C ALA A 52 18.85 -8.23 -2.09
N THR A 53 17.68 -8.70 -1.66
CA THR A 53 16.41 -7.97 -1.74
C THR A 53 16.43 -6.72 -0.86
N ALA A 54 16.91 -6.82 0.38
CA ALA A 54 17.04 -5.66 1.27
C ALA A 54 17.98 -4.60 0.64
N ASN A 55 19.17 -5.01 0.20
CA ASN A 55 20.13 -4.12 -0.44
C ASN A 55 19.58 -3.47 -1.72
N ALA A 56 18.83 -4.22 -2.53
CA ALA A 56 18.20 -3.71 -3.75
C ALA A 56 17.09 -2.69 -3.46
N LEU A 57 16.38 -2.81 -2.34
CA LEU A 57 15.37 -1.84 -1.91
C LEU A 57 16.02 -0.59 -1.28
N GLU A 58 17.06 -0.76 -0.47
CA GLU A 58 17.82 0.35 0.12
C GLU A 58 18.50 1.22 -0.94
N ALA A 59 19.08 0.62 -1.98
CA ALA A 59 19.67 1.34 -3.11
C ALA A 59 18.65 2.23 -3.85
N ARG A 60 17.35 1.91 -3.74
CA ARG A 60 16.23 2.69 -4.30
C ARG A 60 15.65 3.72 -3.32
N GLY A 61 16.27 3.89 -2.16
CA GLY A 61 15.85 4.83 -1.13
C GLY A 61 14.67 4.34 -0.28
N TYR A 62 14.42 3.04 -0.23
CA TYR A 62 13.49 2.47 0.75
C TYR A 62 14.22 2.18 2.06
N ARG A 63 13.52 2.40 3.18
CA ARG A 63 13.96 1.99 4.51
C ARG A 63 13.36 0.63 4.82
N ILE A 64 14.19 -0.33 5.21
CA ILE A 64 13.73 -1.66 5.61
C ILE A 64 12.92 -1.56 6.91
N VAL A 65 11.73 -2.15 6.90
CA VAL A 65 10.80 -2.18 8.04
C VAL A 65 10.83 -3.54 8.72
N GLN A 66 10.84 -4.62 7.92
CA GLN A 66 10.81 -5.98 8.44
C GLN A 66 11.53 -6.93 7.48
N THR A 67 12.30 -7.86 8.03
CA THR A 67 12.92 -8.96 7.29
C THR A 67 12.70 -10.26 8.05
N GLU A 68 12.28 -11.32 7.35
CA GLU A 68 12.13 -12.65 7.94
C GLU A 68 12.66 -13.70 6.98
N VAL A 69 13.73 -14.41 7.38
CA VAL A 69 14.45 -15.33 6.50
C VAL A 69 13.66 -16.61 6.26
N ALA A 70 12.97 -17.12 7.29
CA ALA A 70 12.19 -18.36 7.16
C ALA A 70 11.04 -18.23 6.15
N LEU A 71 10.50 -17.01 5.99
CA LEU A 71 9.44 -16.69 5.03
C LEU A 71 9.96 -16.08 3.74
N GLY A 72 11.28 -15.83 3.63
CA GLY A 72 11.86 -15.05 2.54
C GLY A 72 11.22 -13.66 2.39
N LEU A 73 10.77 -13.05 3.49
CA LEU A 73 10.02 -11.80 3.52
C LEU A 73 10.97 -10.61 3.70
N VAL A 74 10.78 -9.60 2.88
CA VAL A 74 11.37 -8.27 3.06
C VAL A 74 10.28 -7.22 2.84
N SER A 75 9.96 -6.45 3.88
CA SER A 75 9.10 -5.28 3.81
C SER A 75 9.94 -4.02 3.95
N ALA A 76 9.73 -3.07 3.04
CA ALA A 76 10.40 -1.78 3.04
C ALA A 76 9.41 -0.64 2.77
N GLU A 77 9.76 0.55 3.22
CA GLU A 77 8.91 1.75 3.11
C GLU A 77 9.73 2.96 2.67
N ARG A 78 9.16 3.78 1.79
CA ARG A 78 9.73 5.05 1.35
C ARG A 78 8.69 6.16 1.51
N SER A 79 9.06 7.24 2.17
CA SER A 79 8.25 8.45 2.27
C SER A 79 8.65 9.45 1.17
N VAL A 80 7.65 10.05 0.53
CA VAL A 80 7.81 11.08 -0.49
C VAL A 80 6.91 12.25 -0.13
N ALA A 81 7.48 13.42 0.13
CA ALA A 81 6.68 14.63 0.34
C ALA A 81 5.83 14.92 -0.91
N GLN A 82 4.58 15.34 -0.71
CA GLN A 82 3.70 15.79 -1.79
C GLN A 82 3.48 17.29 -1.66
N PRO A 83 4.47 18.12 -2.02
CA PRO A 83 4.35 19.57 -1.92
C PRO A 83 3.17 20.06 -2.77
N GLY A 84 2.35 20.94 -2.20
CA GLY A 84 1.21 21.54 -2.90
C GLY A 84 -0.13 20.80 -2.71
N LEU A 85 -0.13 19.57 -2.16
CA LEU A 85 -1.36 18.93 -1.70
C LEU A 85 -1.80 19.43 -0.30
N GLY A 86 -0.98 20.21 0.40
CA GLY A 86 -1.33 20.87 1.66
C GLY A 86 -2.19 22.14 1.49
N ALA A 87 -2.32 22.64 0.25
CA ALA A 87 -3.00 23.89 -0.07
C ALA A 87 -4.47 23.70 -0.51
N VAL A 88 -5.02 22.49 -0.46
CA VAL A 88 -6.45 22.29 -0.74
C VAL A 88 -7.27 22.82 0.44
N ASP A 89 -7.99 23.90 0.17
CA ASP A 89 -8.92 24.59 1.07
C ASP A 89 -9.92 23.58 1.65
N ARG A 90 -9.67 23.12 2.88
CA ARG A 90 -10.61 22.24 3.57
C ARG A 90 -11.68 23.11 4.21
N SER A 91 -12.92 22.92 3.77
CA SER A 91 -14.07 23.65 4.30
C SER A 91 -14.10 23.61 5.83
N PHE A 92 -14.13 24.78 6.44
CA PHE A 92 -14.14 25.04 7.87
C PHE A 92 -15.23 24.27 8.65
N TRP A 93 -16.27 23.78 7.96
CA TRP A 93 -17.37 22.98 8.52
C TRP A 93 -17.00 21.54 8.92
N GLY A 94 -15.84 21.01 8.49
CA GLY A 94 -15.37 19.68 8.89
C GLY A 94 -14.54 19.66 10.20
N ARG A 95 -14.16 20.84 10.71
CA ARG A 95 -13.19 20.98 11.81
C ARG A 95 -13.83 20.96 13.21
N SER A 96 -15.14 21.10 13.29
CA SER A 96 -15.92 21.10 14.54
C SER A 96 -16.54 19.73 14.85
N GLY A 97 -15.74 18.67 14.75
CA GLY A 97 -16.07 17.40 15.40
C GLY A 97 -15.77 17.51 16.90
N PHE A 98 -16.78 17.81 17.71
CA PHE A 98 -16.76 17.89 19.18
C PHE A 98 -16.34 16.57 19.89
N TRP A 99 -15.86 15.56 19.16
CA TRP A 99 -15.63 14.18 19.64
C TRP A 99 -14.31 13.54 19.18
N GLY A 100 -13.25 14.30 18.90
CA GLY A 100 -12.04 13.78 18.25
C GLY A 100 -10.71 13.91 18.99
N ARG A 101 -10.69 13.99 20.34
CA ARG A 101 -9.45 14.17 21.13
C ARG A 101 -8.85 12.84 21.59
N TYR A 102 -8.55 11.91 20.69
CA TYR A 102 -7.74 10.71 21.02
C TYR A 102 -6.91 10.26 19.82
N GLY A 103 -5.84 11.00 19.52
CA GLY A 103 -4.74 10.49 18.71
C GLY A 103 -3.79 9.67 19.59
N LEU A 104 -3.99 8.36 19.65
CA LEU A 104 -3.09 7.40 20.27
C LEU A 104 -1.80 7.30 19.44
N GLY A 105 -0.67 7.57 20.08
CA GLY A 105 0.67 7.50 19.49
C GLY A 105 1.12 6.08 19.13
N GLY A 106 1.90 5.99 18.06
CA GLY A 106 2.73 4.84 17.69
C GLY A 106 4.20 5.26 17.62
N ARG A 107 5.05 4.54 18.35
CA ARG A 107 6.45 4.85 18.65
C ARG A 107 7.37 4.80 17.42
N GLN A 108 8.34 5.74 17.44
CA GLN A 108 9.65 5.81 16.76
C GLN A 108 9.77 6.73 15.54
N GLY A 109 10.44 7.87 15.76
CA GLY A 109 11.05 8.71 14.72
C GLY A 109 10.74 10.21 14.84
N TYR A 110 11.50 10.91 15.69
CA TYR A 110 11.77 12.37 15.70
C TYR A 110 10.68 13.38 15.28
N SER A 111 10.24 14.22 16.22
CA SER A 111 10.22 15.69 16.02
C SER A 111 10.07 16.45 17.34
N LEU A 112 11.19 16.98 17.83
CA LEU A 112 11.23 18.09 18.77
C LEU A 112 11.20 19.37 17.92
N GLY A 113 10.12 20.15 17.98
CA GLY A 113 10.00 21.35 17.14
C GLY A 113 8.69 22.08 17.33
N TYR A 114 8.73 23.11 18.16
CA TYR A 114 7.68 24.09 18.38
C TYR A 114 7.48 24.92 17.11
N PHE A 115 6.53 24.56 16.23
CA PHE A 115 6.18 25.40 15.08
C PHE A 115 4.68 25.52 14.87
N GLN A 116 4.28 26.75 14.59
CA GLN A 116 2.92 27.21 14.36
C GLN A 116 2.28 26.43 13.20
N ARG A 117 1.05 25.96 13.43
CA ARG A 117 0.30 25.03 12.56
C ARG A 117 -0.13 25.72 11.26
N PHE A 118 0.78 25.78 10.28
CA PHE A 118 0.41 25.70 8.87
C PHE A 118 0.28 24.20 8.56
N GLY A 119 -0.83 23.77 7.94
CA GLY A 119 -1.05 22.36 7.60
C GLY A 119 0.16 21.82 6.85
N GLY A 120 0.80 20.78 7.38
CA GLY A 120 1.98 20.19 6.74
C GLY A 120 1.60 19.58 5.40
N ASP A 121 2.51 19.60 4.43
CA ASP A 121 2.29 18.93 3.16
C ASP A 121 2.02 17.43 3.40
N PRO A 122 1.00 16.84 2.75
CA PRO A 122 0.77 15.41 2.80
C PRO A 122 2.01 14.62 2.38
N VAL A 123 2.17 13.45 2.99
CA VAL A 123 3.26 12.52 2.68
C VAL A 123 2.69 11.31 1.99
N ARG A 124 3.29 10.94 0.85
CA ARG A 124 3.05 9.66 0.19
C ARG A 124 3.97 8.60 0.79
N LEU A 125 3.39 7.60 1.43
CA LEU A 125 4.04 6.41 1.93
C LEU A 125 3.94 5.32 0.86
N LEU A 126 5.09 4.89 0.34
CA LEU A 126 5.22 3.77 -0.58
C LEU A 126 5.73 2.58 0.20
N ARG A 127 4.93 1.54 0.36
CA ARG A 127 5.33 0.30 1.02
C ARG A 127 5.48 -0.80 -0.02
N VAL A 128 6.57 -1.55 0.09
CA VAL A 128 6.87 -2.70 -0.76
C VAL A 128 7.02 -3.91 0.15
N SER A 129 6.47 -5.05 -0.28
CA SER A 129 6.64 -6.35 0.36
C SER A 129 7.06 -7.36 -0.70
N ALA A 130 8.25 -7.92 -0.55
CA ALA A 130 8.74 -9.04 -1.34
C ALA A 130 8.70 -10.31 -0.48
N VAL A 131 8.07 -11.37 -0.95
CA VAL A 131 7.95 -12.66 -0.24
C VAL A 131 8.40 -13.77 -1.17
N ALA A 132 9.36 -14.57 -0.75
CA ALA A 132 9.75 -15.79 -1.44
C ALA A 132 9.15 -17.02 -0.77
N ALA A 133 7.96 -17.44 -1.23
CA ALA A 133 7.24 -18.60 -0.70
C ALA A 133 7.09 -19.66 -1.80
N GLU A 134 7.22 -20.94 -1.43
CA GLU A 134 6.99 -22.07 -2.34
C GLU A 134 7.83 -22.03 -3.64
N GLY A 135 9.05 -21.47 -3.56
CA GLY A 135 9.93 -21.34 -4.73
C GLY A 135 9.51 -20.25 -5.71
N VAL A 136 8.59 -19.35 -5.33
CA VAL A 136 8.18 -18.19 -6.12
C VAL A 136 8.36 -16.92 -5.29
N VAL A 137 9.04 -15.91 -5.86
CA VAL A 137 9.06 -14.56 -5.30
C VAL A 137 7.82 -13.83 -5.78
N ARG A 138 7.10 -13.19 -4.86
CA ARG A 138 5.97 -12.30 -5.14
C ARG A 138 6.26 -10.94 -4.55
N VAL A 139 6.06 -9.89 -5.35
CA VAL A 139 6.26 -8.51 -4.93
C VAL A 139 4.95 -7.75 -5.00
N THR A 140 4.59 -7.11 -3.90
CA THR A 140 3.47 -6.18 -3.82
C THR A 140 3.97 -4.79 -3.41
N ARG A 141 3.35 -3.76 -3.97
CA ARG A 141 3.60 -2.36 -3.65
C ARG A 141 2.27 -1.63 -3.44
N ASP A 142 2.16 -0.95 -2.32
CA ASP A 142 1.03 -0.08 -1.99
C ASP A 142 1.47 1.37 -1.80
N SER A 143 0.64 2.30 -2.28
CA SER A 143 0.82 3.74 -2.11
C SER A 143 -0.29 4.28 -1.23
N ARG A 144 0.07 5.01 -0.18
CA ARG A 144 -0.87 5.72 0.69
C ARG A 144 -0.47 7.18 0.80
N VAL A 145 -1.41 8.10 0.68
CA VAL A 145 -1.18 9.52 0.93
C VAL A 145 -1.83 9.86 2.25
N VAL A 146 -1.03 10.31 3.21
CA VAL A 146 -1.46 10.65 4.56
C VAL A 146 -1.19 12.13 4.80
N ASP A 147 -2.17 12.81 5.37
CA ASP A 147 -2.08 14.20 5.76
C ASP A 147 -1.25 14.43 7.03
N ALA A 148 -0.86 15.67 7.31
CA ALA A 148 -0.19 16.07 8.54
C ALA A 148 -0.96 15.74 9.83
N ASP A 149 -2.30 15.73 9.79
CA ASP A 149 -3.15 15.32 10.92
C ASP A 149 -3.31 13.78 11.03
N GLY A 150 -2.64 13.00 10.17
CA GLY A 150 -2.72 11.53 10.14
C GLY A 150 -3.92 10.97 9.38
N TYR A 151 -4.67 11.82 8.67
CA TYR A 151 -5.82 11.40 7.87
C TYR A 151 -5.38 10.76 6.55
N LEU A 152 -5.97 9.62 6.19
CA LEU A 152 -5.72 8.93 4.93
C LEU A 152 -6.48 9.63 3.80
N ILE A 153 -5.75 10.22 2.86
CA ILE A 153 -6.31 10.92 1.69
C ILE A 153 -6.55 9.95 0.53
N ASP A 154 -5.59 9.08 0.26
CA ASP A 154 -5.61 8.14 -0.87
C ASP A 154 -4.89 6.85 -0.45
N ALA A 155 -5.40 5.71 -0.89
CA ALA A 155 -4.76 4.41 -0.73
C ALA A 155 -5.09 3.55 -1.93
N ARG A 156 -4.06 3.12 -2.66
CA ARG A 156 -4.22 2.29 -3.84
C ARG A 156 -3.04 1.34 -4.05
N PRO A 157 -3.28 0.17 -4.67
CA PRO A 157 -2.21 -0.65 -5.20
C PRO A 157 -1.36 0.16 -6.20
N ASP A 158 -0.05 -0.01 -6.14
CA ASP A 158 0.91 0.66 -7.01
C ASP A 158 1.89 -0.37 -7.61
N ASN A 159 1.34 -1.51 -8.05
CA ASN A 159 2.08 -2.62 -8.64
C ASN A 159 2.40 -2.31 -10.12
N SER A 160 3.50 -1.60 -10.40
CA SER A 160 3.93 -1.35 -11.77
C SER A 160 4.87 -2.45 -12.29
N ALA A 161 4.61 -3.01 -13.47
CA ALA A 161 5.45 -4.03 -14.09
C ALA A 161 6.92 -3.60 -14.25
N ALA A 162 7.17 -2.34 -14.63
CA ALA A 162 8.52 -1.80 -14.78
C ALA A 162 9.32 -1.79 -13.47
N PHE A 163 8.67 -1.46 -12.35
CA PHE A 163 9.32 -1.52 -11.03
C PHE A 163 9.68 -2.95 -10.66
N CYS A 164 8.76 -3.89 -10.87
CA CYS A 164 9.00 -5.28 -10.51
C CYS A 164 10.11 -5.92 -11.36
N ALA A 165 10.13 -5.65 -12.67
CA ALA A 165 11.21 -6.09 -13.56
C ALA A 165 12.57 -5.53 -13.13
N ALA A 166 12.66 -4.22 -12.87
CA ALA A 166 13.90 -3.61 -12.40
C ALA A 166 14.34 -4.19 -11.04
N LEU A 167 13.39 -4.43 -10.12
CA LEU A 167 13.69 -5.02 -8.82
C LEU A 167 14.24 -6.43 -8.95
N HIS A 168 13.65 -7.25 -9.82
CA HIS A 168 14.14 -8.58 -10.14
C HIS A 168 15.58 -8.53 -10.67
N ASP A 169 15.86 -7.71 -11.69
CA ASP A 169 17.20 -7.59 -12.29
C ASP A 169 18.27 -7.20 -11.25
N ASP A 170 17.93 -6.28 -10.35
CA ASP A 170 18.82 -5.81 -9.27
C ASP A 170 19.10 -6.88 -8.22
N ILE A 171 18.11 -7.71 -7.90
CA ILE A 171 18.25 -8.83 -6.97
C ILE A 171 19.14 -9.89 -7.59
N ASP A 172 18.88 -10.24 -8.85
CA ASP A 172 19.64 -11.24 -9.60
C ASP A 172 21.11 -10.84 -9.76
N ALA A 173 21.39 -9.56 -10.02
CA ALA A 173 22.75 -9.05 -10.07
C ALA A 173 23.50 -9.28 -8.75
N ARG A 174 22.87 -8.96 -7.62
CA ARG A 174 23.45 -9.12 -6.27
C ARG A 174 23.60 -10.58 -5.86
N MET A 175 22.65 -11.43 -6.23
CA MET A 175 22.73 -12.88 -5.98
C MET A 175 23.90 -13.52 -6.73
N ARG A 176 24.19 -13.06 -7.96
CA ARG A 176 25.36 -13.49 -8.73
C ARG A 176 26.67 -13.07 -8.06
N GLU A 177 26.75 -11.84 -7.56
CA GLU A 177 27.92 -11.35 -6.82
C GLU A 177 28.17 -12.17 -5.54
N GLU A 178 27.12 -12.46 -4.76
CA GLU A 178 27.23 -13.24 -3.51
C GLU A 178 27.64 -14.69 -3.75
N SER A 179 27.31 -15.27 -4.91
CA SER A 179 27.73 -16.63 -5.29
C SER A 179 29.21 -16.73 -5.69
N THR A 180 29.86 -15.59 -5.96
CA THR A 180 31.29 -15.52 -6.34
C THR A 180 32.22 -15.20 -5.18
N SER A 181 31.66 -14.89 -3.99
CA SER A 181 32.40 -14.59 -2.76
C SER A 181 32.47 -15.78 -1.83
#